data_AF-A0A356X7J2-F1
#
_entry.id   AF-A0A356X7J2-F1
#
_cell.length_a   1.000
_cell.length_b   1.000
_cell.length_c   1.000
_cell.angle_alpha   90.00
_cell.angle_beta   90.00
_cell.angle_gamma   90.00
#
_symmetry.space_group_name_H-M   'P 1'
#
loop_
_entity.id
_entity.type
_entity.pdbx_description
1 polymer ?
#
loop_
_entity_poly.entity_id
_entity_poly.type
_entity_poly.pdbx_seq_one_letter_code
_entity_poly.pdbx_strand_id
1 'polypeptide(L)'
;MGCVVIEHFPEKDFNESDFGLNRDARLDAANDKPARISLNTSAVMAFECIEIRTTRPFTRENKEDVVPGVRIKTSWGQHLVVFDDLPMNFSKAMDTACSHQKINELTTLNSDYWRRYRKQS
;
A
#
# COMPACT_ATOMS: atom_id res chain seq x y z
N MET A 1 -9.18 9.90 -17.91
CA MET A 1 -8.18 9.00 -17.29
C MET A 1 -8.70 8.62 -15.91
N GLY A 2 -8.54 7.36 -15.51
CA GLY A 2 -8.97 6.89 -14.19
C GLY A 2 -8.02 7.32 -13.08
N CYS A 3 -8.52 7.27 -11.85
CA CYS A 3 -7.73 7.52 -10.64
C CYS A 3 -8.01 6.43 -9.60
N VAL A 4 -6.98 6.09 -8.84
CA VAL A 4 -7.08 5.23 -7.65
C VAL A 4 -6.66 6.07 -6.46
N VAL A 5 -7.51 6.15 -5.44
CA VAL A 5 -7.16 6.79 -4.17
C VAL A 5 -6.52 5.74 -3.28
N ILE A 6 -5.30 6.00 -2.85
CA ILE A 6 -4.53 5.05 -2.03
C ILE A 6 -4.14 5.69 -0.70
N GLU A 7 -4.13 4.86 0.35
CA GLU A 7 -3.40 5.15 1.59
C GLU A 7 -2.06 4.43 1.55
N HIS A 8 -0.98 5.20 1.62
CA HIS A 8 0.38 4.70 1.54
C HIS A 8 1.16 5.00 2.82
N PHE A 9 2.23 4.23 3.00
CA PHE A 9 3.12 4.31 4.14
C PHE A 9 4.55 4.60 3.71
N PRO A 10 5.35 5.27 4.57
CA PRO A 10 6.77 5.39 4.35
C PRO A 10 7.44 4.03 4.54
N GLU A 11 8.19 3.60 3.53
CA GLU A 11 9.01 2.40 3.64
C GLU A 11 10.31 2.70 4.38
N LYS A 12 10.64 1.89 5.40
CA LYS A 12 11.90 1.95 6.12
C LYS A 12 13.01 1.30 5.28
N ASP A 13 14.16 1.96 5.24
CA ASP A 13 15.38 1.46 4.58
C ASP A 13 15.24 1.19 3.07
N PHE A 14 14.28 1.82 2.39
CA PHE A 14 14.10 1.63 0.95
C PHE A 14 15.29 2.17 0.16
N ASN A 15 15.79 1.35 -0.76
CA ASN A 15 16.76 1.74 -1.77
C ASN A 15 16.16 1.55 -3.15
N GLU A 16 16.30 2.55 -4.02
CA GLU A 16 15.82 2.51 -5.40
C GLU A 16 16.28 1.26 -6.18
N SER A 17 17.52 0.80 -5.90
CA SER A 17 18.08 -0.39 -6.53
C SER A 17 17.34 -1.69 -6.18
N ASP A 18 16.53 -1.67 -5.13
CA ASP A 18 15.78 -2.83 -4.65
C ASP A 18 14.43 -2.99 -5.35
N PHE A 19 13.97 -1.96 -6.08
CA PHE A 19 12.73 -2.04 -6.84
C PHE A 19 12.85 -3.08 -7.98
N GLY A 20 11.90 -4.01 -8.05
CA GLY A 20 11.90 -5.11 -9.00
C GLY A 20 12.66 -6.35 -8.51
N LEU A 21 13.27 -6.29 -7.33
CA LEU A 21 13.89 -7.46 -6.69
C LEU A 21 12.91 -8.25 -5.80
N ASN A 22 11.63 -7.83 -5.72
CA ASN A 22 10.61 -8.43 -4.86
C ASN A 22 11.04 -8.57 -3.39
N ARG A 23 11.83 -7.60 -2.89
CA ARG A 23 12.19 -7.56 -1.46
C ARG A 23 11.02 -7.09 -0.62
N ASP A 24 10.87 -7.70 0.54
CA ASP A 24 9.90 -7.31 1.55
C ASP A 24 10.05 -5.83 1.90
N ALA A 25 8.94 -5.09 1.92
CA ALA A 25 8.92 -3.75 2.48
C ALA A 25 8.86 -3.83 4.01
N ARG A 26 9.49 -2.84 4.67
CA ARG A 26 9.40 -2.68 6.13
C ARG A 26 8.63 -1.43 6.47
N LEU A 27 7.57 -1.57 7.25
CA LEU A 27 6.74 -0.47 7.73
C LEU A 27 6.60 -0.52 9.26
N ASP A 28 6.17 0.59 9.86
CA ASP A 28 5.84 0.65 11.28
C ASP A 28 4.42 1.14 11.46
N ALA A 29 3.45 0.30 11.12
CA ALA A 29 2.03 0.65 11.22
C ALA A 29 1.56 0.95 12.66
N ALA A 30 2.36 0.67 13.69
CA ALA A 30 2.05 1.06 15.06
C ALA A 30 2.26 2.57 15.29
N ASN A 31 3.28 3.17 14.65
CA ASN A 31 3.65 4.57 14.84
C ASN A 31 3.38 5.45 13.61
N ASP A 32 3.48 4.88 12.41
CA ASP A 32 3.30 5.59 11.15
C ASP A 32 1.82 5.80 10.84
N LYS A 33 1.49 7.00 10.37
CA LYS A 33 0.15 7.33 9.89
C LYS A 33 0.08 7.17 8.38
N PRO A 34 -0.97 6.52 7.84
CA PRO A 34 -1.18 6.47 6.40
C PRO A 34 -1.31 7.89 5.84
N ALA A 35 -0.62 8.15 4.73
CA ALA A 35 -0.82 9.33 3.91
C ALA A 35 -1.75 8.97 2.74
N ARG A 36 -2.66 9.87 2.39
CA ARG A 36 -3.66 9.64 1.33
C ARG A 36 -3.34 10.45 0.09
N ILE A 37 -3.35 9.80 -1.07
CA ILE A 37 -3.14 10.46 -2.37
C ILE A 37 -4.11 9.93 -3.44
N SER A 38 -4.52 10.81 -4.35
CA SER A 38 -5.22 10.41 -5.58
C SER A 38 -4.18 10.15 -6.67
N LEU A 39 -4.01 8.89 -7.03
CA LEU A 39 -3.03 8.44 -8.00
C LEU A 39 -3.69 8.28 -9.36
N ASN A 40 -3.32 9.12 -10.32
CA ASN A 40 -3.74 8.96 -11.70
C ASN A 40 -3.10 7.70 -12.28
N THR A 41 -3.84 6.90 -13.06
CA THR A 41 -3.28 5.68 -13.62
C THR A 41 -2.06 5.94 -14.52
N SER A 42 -2.02 7.08 -15.22
CA SER A 42 -0.88 7.51 -16.03
C SER A 42 0.36 7.90 -15.21
N ALA A 43 0.21 8.15 -13.91
CA ALA A 43 1.31 8.49 -13.03
C ALA A 43 2.02 7.25 -12.44
N VAL A 44 1.48 6.06 -12.65
CA VAL A 44 2.10 4.80 -12.23
C VAL A 44 3.06 4.36 -13.31
N MET A 45 4.36 4.47 -13.05
CA MET A 45 5.39 3.99 -13.98
C MET A 45 5.55 2.47 -13.92
N ALA A 46 5.56 1.94 -12.70
CA ALA A 46 5.68 0.52 -12.42
C ALA A 46 5.12 0.22 -11.02
N PHE A 47 4.76 -1.03 -10.79
CA PHE A 47 4.46 -1.53 -9.45
C PHE A 47 4.91 -2.99 -9.34
N GLU A 48 5.19 -3.43 -8.13
CA GLU A 48 5.51 -4.83 -7.80
C GLU A 48 4.68 -5.29 -6.59
N CYS A 49 4.22 -6.54 -6.65
CA CYS A 49 3.56 -7.18 -5.51
C CYS A 49 4.62 -7.74 -4.58
N ILE A 50 4.56 -7.36 -3.31
CA ILE A 50 5.57 -7.67 -2.30
C ILE A 50 4.92 -8.12 -1.01
N GLU A 51 5.73 -8.65 -0.10
CA GLU A 51 5.34 -8.80 1.30
C GLU A 51 5.73 -7.53 2.08
N ILE A 52 4.87 -7.14 3.02
CA ILE A 52 5.11 -6.05 3.97
C ILE A 52 5.35 -6.70 5.33
N ARG A 53 6.54 -6.50 5.89
CA ARG A 53 6.83 -6.72 7.31
C ARG A 53 6.46 -5.45 8.08
N THR A 54 5.52 -5.56 9.00
CA THR A 54 5.04 -4.40 9.75
C THR A 54 4.69 -4.73 11.19
N THR A 55 4.94 -3.78 12.09
CA THR A 55 4.40 -3.79 13.45
C THR A 55 2.88 -3.72 13.44
N ARG A 56 2.23 -4.25 14.48
CA ARG A 56 0.76 -4.28 14.63
C ARG A 56 0.16 -2.90 14.90
N PRO A 57 -0.73 -2.38 14.01
CA PRO A 57 -1.38 -1.10 14.23
C PRO A 57 -2.28 -1.15 15.46
N PHE A 58 -2.47 -0.01 16.13
CA PHE A 58 -3.30 0.13 17.33
C PHE A 58 -2.88 -0.68 18.56
N THR A 59 -1.69 -1.31 18.55
CA THR A 59 -1.18 -2.07 19.69
C THR A 59 0.14 -1.46 20.19
N ARG A 60 0.50 -1.78 21.44
CA ARG A 60 1.84 -1.51 22.00
C ARG A 60 2.74 -2.74 21.93
N GLU A 61 2.29 -3.81 21.28
CA GLU A 61 3.08 -5.03 21.15
C GLU A 61 4.20 -4.80 20.14
N ASN A 62 5.44 -5.10 20.51
CA ASN A 62 6.56 -5.14 19.58
C ASN A 62 6.57 -6.46 18.79
N LYS A 63 5.46 -6.76 18.11
CA LYS A 63 5.32 -7.91 17.23
C LYS A 63 5.13 -7.44 15.81
N GLU A 64 5.81 -8.11 14.90
CA GLU A 64 5.68 -7.90 13.47
C GLU A 64 4.85 -9.02 12.85
N ASP A 65 4.04 -8.64 11.87
CA ASP A 65 3.33 -9.57 11.00
C ASP A 65 3.76 -9.33 9.55
N VAL A 66 3.49 -10.32 8.69
CA VAL A 66 3.72 -10.25 7.26
C VAL A 66 2.37 -10.15 6.55
N VAL A 67 2.23 -9.16 5.67
CA VAL A 67 0.96 -8.83 5.00
C VAL A 67 1.23 -8.58 3.51
N PRO A 68 0.34 -9.00 2.59
CA PRO A 68 0.45 -8.64 1.19
C PRO A 68 0.44 -7.12 0.97
N GLY A 69 1.27 -6.65 0.06
CA GLY A 69 1.36 -5.25 -0.30
C GLY A 69 1.81 -5.00 -1.74
N VAL A 70 1.78 -3.73 -2.12
CA VAL A 70 2.31 -3.26 -3.40
C VAL A 70 3.27 -2.12 -3.16
N ARG A 71 4.43 -2.18 -3.82
CA ARG A 71 5.34 -1.05 -3.97
C ARG A 71 5.10 -0.42 -5.34
N ILE A 72 4.83 0.89 -5.34
CA ILE A 72 4.46 1.65 -6.53
C ILE A 72 5.55 2.66 -6.80
N LYS A 73 6.04 2.71 -8.05
CA LYS A 73 6.93 3.73 -8.56
C LYS A 73 6.13 4.77 -9.35
N THR A 74 6.18 6.02 -8.90
CA THR A 74 5.46 7.12 -9.53
C THR A 74 6.30 7.85 -10.58
N SER A 75 5.65 8.53 -11.51
CA SER A 75 6.30 9.31 -12.57
C SER A 75 7.10 10.52 -12.09
N TRP A 76 6.85 10.97 -10.86
CA TRP A 76 7.58 12.06 -10.20
C TRP A 76 8.69 11.55 -9.27
N GLY A 77 9.05 10.25 -9.35
CA GLY A 77 10.20 9.68 -8.66
C GLY A 77 9.97 9.36 -7.17
N GLN A 78 8.72 9.22 -6.73
CA GLN A 78 8.42 8.74 -5.38
C GLN A 78 8.03 7.25 -5.40
N HIS A 79 8.26 6.63 -4.25
CA HIS A 79 7.88 5.26 -3.97
C HIS A 79 6.81 5.23 -2.90
N LEU A 80 5.73 4.49 -3.17
CA LEU A 80 4.58 4.39 -2.28
C LEU A 80 4.35 2.92 -1.97
N VAL A 81 4.26 2.58 -0.68
CA VAL A 81 3.89 1.23 -0.25
C VAL A 81 2.46 1.24 0.26
N VAL A 82 1.64 0.33 -0.27
CA VAL A 82 0.21 0.20 0.02
C VAL A 82 -0.08 -1.23 0.47
N PHE A 83 -0.93 -1.40 1.47
CA PHE A 83 -1.46 -2.72 1.85
C PHE A 83 -2.40 -3.25 0.76
N ASP A 84 -2.22 -4.51 0.36
CA ASP A 84 -2.95 -5.14 -0.75
C ASP A 84 -3.79 -6.35 -0.30
N ASP A 85 -4.07 -6.44 1.00
CA ASP A 85 -4.92 -7.45 1.62
C ASP A 85 -6.42 -7.11 1.49
N LEU A 86 -6.81 -6.62 0.31
CA LEU A 86 -8.11 -6.05 0.01
C LEU A 86 -8.91 -6.95 -0.94
N PRO A 87 -10.26 -7.00 -0.86
CA PRO A 87 -11.08 -7.70 -1.85
C PRO A 87 -10.84 -7.21 -3.28
N MET A 88 -10.53 -5.92 -3.43
CA MET A 88 -10.04 -5.31 -4.66
C MET A 88 -8.59 -4.91 -4.48
N ASN A 89 -7.69 -5.67 -5.08
CA ASN A 89 -6.26 -5.41 -5.05
C ASN A 89 -5.83 -4.29 -6.01
N PHE A 90 -4.60 -3.81 -5.87
CA PHE A 90 -4.08 -2.67 -6.65
C PHE A 90 -4.15 -2.90 -8.15
N SER A 91 -3.75 -4.07 -8.63
CA SER A 91 -3.81 -4.41 -10.06
C SER A 91 -5.24 -4.29 -10.61
N LYS A 92 -6.22 -4.89 -9.93
CA LYS A 92 -7.63 -4.82 -10.35
C LYS A 92 -8.19 -3.40 -10.26
N ALA A 93 -7.79 -2.63 -9.25
CA ALA A 93 -8.19 -1.24 -9.08
C ALA A 93 -7.66 -0.36 -10.23
N MET A 94 -6.42 -0.59 -10.66
CA MET A 94 -5.79 0.07 -11.80
C MET A 94 -6.49 -0.28 -13.12
N ASP A 95 -6.73 -1.57 -13.38
CA ASP A 95 -7.46 -2.03 -14.57
C ASP A 95 -8.86 -1.40 -14.64
N THR A 96 -9.58 -1.43 -13.52
CA THR A 96 -10.93 -0.87 -13.43
C THR A 96 -10.92 0.65 -13.63
N ALA A 97 -9.96 1.36 -13.05
CA ALA A 97 -9.80 2.80 -13.22
C ALA A 97 -9.51 3.16 -14.68
N CYS A 98 -8.62 2.41 -15.35
CA CYS A 98 -8.31 2.57 -16.77
C CYS A 98 -9.55 2.35 -17.66
N SER A 99 -10.31 1.28 -17.43
CA SER A 99 -11.43 0.91 -18.31
C SER A 99 -12.72 1.69 -18.07
N HIS A 100 -13.02 2.06 -16.82
CA HIS A 100 -14.35 2.60 -16.46
C HIS A 100 -14.31 4.04 -15.93
N GLN A 101 -13.13 4.66 -15.83
CA GLN A 101 -12.94 6.00 -15.23
C GLN A 101 -13.53 6.13 -13.81
N LYS A 102 -13.66 5.01 -13.08
CA LYS A 102 -14.14 5.00 -11.70
C LYS A 102 -13.02 5.31 -10.73
N ILE A 103 -13.37 5.98 -9.64
CA ILE A 103 -12.49 6.16 -8.50
C ILE A 103 -12.59 4.91 -7.63
N ASN A 104 -11.46 4.21 -7.48
CA ASN A 104 -11.32 3.08 -6.55
C ASN A 104 -10.55 3.54 -5.32
N GLU A 105 -10.90 3.05 -4.13
CA GLU A 105 -10.24 3.39 -2.88
C GLU A 105 -9.55 2.18 -2.24
N LEU A 106 -8.24 2.25 -2.11
CA LEU A 106 -7.40 1.27 -1.43
C LEU A 106 -6.91 1.89 -0.12
N THR A 107 -7.68 1.68 0.94
CA THR A 107 -7.48 2.31 2.25
C THR A 107 -7.36 1.27 3.34
N THR A 108 -6.71 1.64 4.44
CA THR A 108 -6.59 0.84 5.66
C THR A 108 -7.95 0.48 6.27
N LEU A 109 -8.99 1.29 6.01
CA LEU A 109 -10.37 0.95 6.38
C LEU A 109 -10.83 -0.36 5.75
N ASN A 110 -10.35 -0.63 4.53
CA ASN A 110 -10.72 -1.80 3.77
C ASN A 110 -9.77 -2.98 3.98
N SER A 111 -8.63 -2.79 4.64
CA SER A 111 -7.62 -3.83 4.91
C SER A 111 -8.07 -4.76 6.02
N ASP A 112 -8.05 -6.07 5.76
CA ASP A 112 -8.41 -7.09 6.75
C ASP A 112 -7.45 -7.09 7.94
N TYR A 113 -6.16 -6.85 7.68
CA TYR A 113 -5.11 -6.66 8.67
C TYR A 113 -5.42 -5.49 9.61
N TRP A 114 -5.71 -4.31 9.06
CA TRP A 114 -6.03 -3.13 9.86
C TRP A 114 -7.33 -3.29 10.64
N ARG A 115 -8.38 -3.86 10.02
CA ARG A 115 -9.66 -4.12 10.69
C ARG A 115 -9.52 -5.12 11.83
N ARG A 116 -8.65 -6.13 11.70
CA ARG A 116 -8.40 -7.13 12.73
C ARG A 116 -7.92 -6.48 14.03
N TYR A 117 -6.97 -5.55 13.96
CA TYR A 117 -6.40 -4.91 15.14
C TYR A 117 -7.20 -3.71 15.65
N ARG A 118 -7.92 -3.00 14.76
CA ARG A 118 -8.82 -1.92 15.17
C ARG A 118 -9.96 -2.38 16.09
N LYS A 119 -10.42 -3.63 15.95
CA LYS A 119 -11.45 -4.21 16.81
C LYS A 119 -10.94 -4.61 18.20
N GLN A 120 -9.63 -4.57 18.42
CA GLN A 120 -8.97 -5.01 19.66
C GLN A 120 -8.50 -3.83 20.54
N SER A 121 -8.57 -2.60 20.03
CA SER A 121 -8.29 -1.34 20.74
C SER A 121 -9.55 -0.73 21.33
#